data_AF-A9D9T3-F1
#
_entry.id   AF-A9D9T3-F1
#
_cell.length_a   1.000
_cell.length_b   1.000
_cell.length_c   1.000
_cell.angle_alpha   90.00
_cell.angle_beta   90.00
_cell.angle_gamma   90.00
#
_symmetry.space_group_name_H-M   'P 1'
#
loop_
_entity.id
_entity.type
_entity.pdbx_description
1 polymer ?
#
loop_
_entity_poly.entity_id
_entity_poly.type
_entity_poly.pdbx_seq_one_letter_code
_entity_poly.pdbx_strand_id
1 'polypeptide(L)'
;MNPILAILKEHNVSDAQIKDLFQTLTENPMAAMTTIGQLGIPPEKLQQLMGLVMQKPALIKEAVVELGLDFSKVAAAKAQLQK
;
A
#
# COMPACT_ATOMS: atom_id res chain seq x y z
N MET A 1 -6.93 -8.17 -11.48
CA MET A 1 -5.58 -8.36 -10.89
C MET A 1 -4.95 -6.99 -10.74
N ASN A 2 -4.86 -6.54 -9.50
CA ASN A 2 -4.46 -5.18 -9.20
C ASN A 2 -2.97 -4.91 -9.49
N PRO A 3 -2.59 -3.82 -10.18
CA PRO A 3 -1.19 -3.50 -10.46
C PRO A 3 -0.36 -3.24 -9.19
N ILE A 4 -0.99 -2.74 -8.10
CA ILE A 4 -0.33 -2.55 -6.81
C ILE A 4 0.08 -3.90 -6.22
N LEU A 5 -0.84 -4.86 -6.21
CA LEU A 5 -0.57 -6.21 -5.72
C LEU A 5 0.42 -6.94 -6.62
N ALA A 6 0.37 -6.73 -7.93
CA ALA A 6 1.33 -7.31 -8.87
C ALA A 6 2.76 -6.86 -8.55
N ILE A 7 2.99 -5.56 -8.37
CA ILE A 7 4.30 -5.02 -7.99
C ILE A 7 4.78 -5.63 -6.67
N LEU A 8 3.91 -5.69 -5.66
CA LEU A 8 4.29 -6.25 -4.35
C LEU A 8 4.61 -7.75 -4.46
N LYS A 9 3.81 -8.53 -5.17
CA LYS A 9 4.05 -9.97 -5.39
C LYS A 9 5.30 -10.25 -6.22
N GLU A 10 5.63 -9.41 -7.20
CA GLU A 10 6.90 -9.48 -7.95
C GLU A 10 8.11 -9.38 -7.03
N HIS A 11 8.00 -8.65 -5.92
CA HIS A 11 9.05 -8.50 -4.91
C HIS A 11 9.00 -9.57 -3.80
N ASN A 12 8.30 -10.69 -4.02
CA ASN A 12 8.08 -11.75 -3.02
C ASN A 12 7.36 -11.26 -1.76
N VAL A 13 6.61 -10.15 -1.85
CA VAL A 13 5.80 -9.67 -0.73
C VAL A 13 4.55 -10.52 -0.65
N SER A 14 4.38 -11.22 0.48
CA SER A 14 3.22 -12.07 0.73
C SER A 14 1.97 -11.24 1.01
N ASP A 15 0.78 -11.80 0.75
CA ASP A 15 -0.50 -11.13 1.00
C ASP A 15 -0.60 -10.58 2.45
N ALA A 16 -0.05 -11.31 3.43
CA ALA A 16 0.04 -10.87 4.83
C ALA A 16 0.95 -9.64 5.03
N GLN A 17 2.10 -9.59 4.36
CA GLN A 17 3.01 -8.43 4.42
C GLN A 17 2.40 -7.22 3.72
N ILE A 18 1.67 -7.43 2.63
CA ILE A 18 0.92 -6.35 1.98
C ILE A 18 -0.17 -5.82 2.92
N LYS A 19 -0.83 -6.72 3.65
CA LYS A 19 -1.84 -6.39 4.66
C LYS A 19 -1.28 -5.52 5.76
N ASP A 20 -0.19 -5.96 6.37
CA ASP A 20 0.54 -5.21 7.39
C ASP A 20 1.06 -3.89 6.84
N LEU A 21 1.50 -3.86 5.58
CA LEU A 21 1.98 -2.64 4.97
C LEU A 21 0.88 -1.60 4.83
N PHE A 22 -0.29 -1.97 4.28
CA PHE A 22 -1.41 -1.05 4.17
C PHE A 22 -1.93 -0.62 5.54
N GLN A 23 -1.96 -1.53 6.52
CA GLN A 23 -2.35 -1.21 7.87
C GLN A 23 -1.36 -0.22 8.53
N THR A 24 -0.06 -0.46 8.39
CA THR A 24 0.98 0.44 8.88
C THR A 24 0.91 1.79 8.16
N LEU A 25 0.69 1.79 6.85
CA LEU A 25 0.50 3.01 6.06
C LEU A 25 -0.71 3.79 6.57
N THR A 26 -1.72 3.09 7.09
CA THR A 26 -2.89 3.74 7.67
C THR A 26 -2.69 4.34 9.04
N GLU A 27 -1.97 3.64 9.89
CA GLU A 27 -1.75 4.05 11.26
C GLU A 27 -0.63 5.11 11.32
N ASN A 28 0.40 4.92 10.50
CA ASN A 28 1.56 5.79 10.44
C ASN A 28 2.31 5.66 9.09
N PRO A 29 2.10 6.58 8.14
CA PRO A 29 2.74 6.51 6.83
C PRO A 29 4.27 6.58 6.89
N MET A 30 4.85 7.20 7.94
CA MET A 30 6.30 7.19 8.16
C MET A 30 6.81 5.79 8.53
N ALA A 31 6.06 5.06 9.36
CA ALA A 31 6.42 3.69 9.75
C ALA A 31 6.32 2.73 8.55
N ALA A 32 5.33 2.93 7.68
CA ALA A 32 5.18 2.12 6.47
C ALA A 32 6.39 2.23 5.54
N MET A 33 7.00 3.41 5.42
CA MET A 33 8.24 3.57 4.65
C MET A 33 9.38 2.69 5.21
N THR A 34 9.45 2.54 6.53
CA THR A 34 10.40 1.61 7.17
C THR A 34 10.08 0.15 6.87
N THR A 35 8.80 -0.24 6.97
CA THR A 35 8.34 -1.59 6.64
C THR A 35 8.65 -1.94 5.18
N ILE A 36 8.48 -1.01 4.25
CA ILE A 36 8.79 -1.20 2.82
C ILE A 36 10.28 -1.44 2.59
N GLY A 37 11.14 -0.69 3.29
CA GLY A 37 12.58 -0.93 3.27
C GLY A 37 12.95 -2.31 3.81
N GLN A 38 12.27 -2.78 4.86
CA GLN A 38 12.46 -4.13 5.40
C GLN A 38 11.96 -5.24 4.46
N LEU A 39 10.92 -4.95 3.68
CA LEU A 39 10.39 -5.84 2.65
C LEU A 39 11.29 -5.91 1.40
N GLY A 40 12.36 -5.11 1.33
CA GLY A 40 13.27 -5.08 0.19
C GLY A 40 12.66 -4.45 -1.06
N ILE A 41 11.57 -3.68 -0.92
CA ILE A 41 10.94 -2.99 -2.03
C ILE A 41 11.79 -1.74 -2.34
N PRO A 42 12.23 -1.56 -3.60
CA PRO A 42 13.04 -0.41 -3.96
C PRO A 42 12.23 0.90 -3.85
N PRO A 43 12.88 2.02 -3.49
CA PRO A 43 12.23 3.32 -3.30
C PRO A 43 11.55 3.86 -4.57
N GLU A 44 12.00 3.46 -5.76
CA GLU A 44 11.37 3.80 -7.03
C GLU A 44 9.98 3.15 -7.17
N LYS A 45 9.82 1.91 -6.69
CA LYS A 45 8.52 1.22 -6.67
C LYS A 45 7.59 1.83 -5.64
N LEU A 46 8.11 2.33 -4.52
CA LEU A 46 7.34 3.16 -3.58
C LEU A 46 6.81 4.42 -4.27
N GLN A 47 7.65 5.15 -4.99
CA GLN A 47 7.21 6.31 -5.77
C GLN A 47 6.17 5.92 -6.82
N GLN A 48 6.35 4.79 -7.50
CA GLN A 48 5.39 4.27 -8.47
C GLN A 48 4.05 3.92 -7.80
N LEU A 49 4.07 3.27 -6.64
CA LEU A 49 2.90 2.99 -5.83
C LEU A 49 2.21 4.29 -5.44
N MET A 50 2.90 5.23 -4.80
CA MET A 50 2.33 6.54 -4.44
C MET A 50 1.73 7.28 -5.64
N GLY A 51 2.40 7.22 -6.80
CA GLY A 51 1.87 7.75 -8.06
C GLY A 51 0.56 7.09 -8.48
N LEU A 52 0.47 5.76 -8.40
CA LEU A 52 -0.76 5.00 -8.68
C LEU A 52 -1.86 5.28 -7.65
N VAL A 53 -1.53 5.41 -6.36
CA VAL A 53 -2.49 5.75 -5.30
C VAL A 53 -3.06 7.17 -5.50
N MET A 54 -2.20 8.11 -5.90
CA MET A 54 -2.58 9.50 -6.17
C MET A 54 -3.44 9.63 -7.43
N GLN A 55 -3.01 9.02 -8.54
CA GLN A 55 -3.72 9.10 -9.81
C GLN A 55 -4.99 8.23 -9.83
N LYS A 56 -4.95 7.07 -9.17
CA LYS A 56 -6.00 6.05 -9.23
C LYS A 56 -6.26 5.44 -7.84
N PRO A 57 -6.89 6.19 -6.93
CA PRO A 57 -7.19 5.71 -5.58
C PRO A 57 -8.13 4.49 -5.55
N ALA A 58 -8.90 4.27 -6.62
CA ALA A 58 -9.71 3.06 -6.78
C ALA A 58 -8.85 1.78 -6.77
N LEU A 59 -7.60 1.84 -7.22
CA LEU A 59 -6.68 0.70 -7.19
C LEU A 59 -6.36 0.28 -5.76
N ILE A 60 -6.19 1.22 -4.82
CA ILE A 60 -6.05 0.83 -3.41
C ILE A 60 -7.29 0.10 -2.93
N LYS A 61 -8.48 0.60 -3.27
CA LYS A 61 -9.76 -0.02 -2.88
C LYS A 61 -9.85 -1.46 -3.38
N GLU A 62 -9.54 -1.68 -4.64
CA GLU A 62 -9.52 -3.02 -5.24
C GLU A 62 -8.48 -3.92 -4.58
N ALA A 63 -7.28 -3.40 -4.28
CA ALA A 63 -6.20 -4.18 -3.66
C ALA A 63 -6.59 -4.65 -2.25
N VAL A 64 -7.21 -3.76 -1.45
CA VAL A 64 -7.65 -4.11 -0.11
C VAL A 64 -8.84 -5.06 -0.13
N VAL A 65 -9.76 -4.90 -1.09
CA VAL A 65 -10.89 -5.84 -1.25
C VAL A 65 -10.40 -7.22 -1.69
N GLU A 66 -9.46 -7.30 -2.64
CA GLU A 66 -8.84 -8.57 -3.06
C GLU A 66 -8.09 -9.25 -1.89
N LEU A 67 -7.54 -8.48 -0.94
CA LEU A 67 -6.84 -8.98 0.25
C LEU A 67 -7.73 -9.20 1.49
N GLY A 68 -9.03 -8.92 1.41
CA GLY A 68 -9.94 -8.97 2.57
C GLY A 68 -9.56 -7.99 3.68
N LEU A 69 -9.12 -6.80 3.31
CA LEU A 69 -8.81 -5.65 4.16
C LEU A 69 -9.97 -4.66 4.18
N ASP A 70 -10.16 -4.00 5.32
CA ASP A 70 -11.18 -2.98 5.47
C ASP A 70 -10.71 -1.65 4.87
N PHE A 71 -11.27 -1.29 3.71
CA PHE A 71 -10.96 -0.05 3.00
C PHE A 71 -11.24 1.20 3.84
N SER A 72 -12.13 1.14 4.83
CA SER A 72 -12.48 2.27 5.69
C SER A 72 -11.24 2.81 6.43
N LYS A 73 -10.34 1.91 6.84
CA LYS A 73 -9.07 2.30 7.49
C LYS A 73 -8.13 2.95 6.48
N VAL A 74 -8.05 2.41 5.27
CA VAL A 74 -7.18 2.90 4.19
C VAL A 74 -7.59 4.26 3.65
N ALA A 75 -8.88 4.50 3.54
CA ALA A 75 -9.43 5.82 3.20
C ALA A 75 -9.10 6.89 4.25
N ALA A 76 -9.16 6.55 5.55
CA ALA A 76 -8.90 7.50 6.63
C ALA A 76 -7.46 8.04 6.63
N ALA A 77 -6.48 7.18 6.36
CA ALA A 77 -5.09 7.61 6.34
C ALA A 77 -4.69 8.36 5.07
N LYS A 78 -5.35 8.07 3.95
CA LYS A 78 -5.20 8.90 2.75
C LYS A 78 -5.57 10.36 3.05
N ALA A 79 -6.60 10.58 3.86
CA ALA A 79 -6.98 11.93 4.29
C ALA A 79 -5.90 12.59 5.16
N GLN A 80 -5.11 11.82 5.92
CA GLN A 80 -3.98 12.35 6.69
C GLN A 80 -2.79 12.73 5.81
N LEU A 81 -2.57 12.04 4.68
CA LEU A 81 -1.50 12.35 3.72
C LEU A 81 -1.77 13.59 2.85
N GLN A 82 -3.01 14.07 2.80
CA GLN A 82 -3.41 15.26 2.03
C GLN A 82 -3.49 16.54 2.87
N LYS A 83 -3.02 16.52 4.12
CA LYS A 83 -2.95 17.70 4.98
C LYS A 83 -1.60 18.40 4.92
#